data_AF-A0A482XHP6-F1
#
_entry.id   AF-A0A482XHP6-F1
#
_cell.length_a   1.000
_cell.length_b   1.000
_cell.length_c   1.000
_cell.angle_alpha   90.00
_cell.angle_beta   90.00
_cell.angle_gamma   90.00
#
_symmetry.space_group_name_H-M   'P 1'
#
loop_
_entity.id
_entity.type
_entity.pdbx_description
1 polymer ?
#
loop_
_entity_poly.entity_id
_entity_poly.type
_entity_poly.pdbx_seq_one_letter_code
_entity_poly.pdbx_strand_id
1 'polypeptide(L)'
;MAIEDKQPRAVFFNDKTLDTLAIYFLGDMHRFRENIVIPRSMGPVYIKTNEEKMVEAAFESRAFKTGMSCVLGYGFGAAVGLFSSSVSPMPVPGQEMKQSSAREILREMKGTTLSYAKNFALVGTVFAAVECTIES
;
A
#
# COMPACT_ATOMS: atom_id res chain seq x y z
N MET A 1 26.15 -53.13 12.29
CA MET A 1 26.72 -51.78 12.09
C MET A 1 26.46 -51.02 13.37
N ALA A 2 27.46 -50.98 14.26
CA ALA A 2 27.33 -50.37 15.58
C ALA A 2 27.25 -48.85 15.39
N ILE A 3 26.14 -48.25 15.79
CA ILE A 3 26.01 -46.80 15.91
C ILE A 3 26.69 -46.45 17.24
N GLU A 4 27.82 -45.77 17.15
CA GLU A 4 28.57 -45.30 18.31
C GLU A 4 27.76 -44.20 19.02
N ASP A 5 27.21 -44.54 20.20
CA ASP A 5 26.37 -43.67 21.03
C ASP A 5 27.20 -42.54 21.65
N LYS A 6 27.46 -41.49 20.87
CA LYS A 6 27.91 -40.20 21.38
C LYS A 6 26.77 -39.59 22.20
N GLN A 7 26.84 -39.70 23.53
CA GLN A 7 25.83 -39.14 24.45
C GLN A 7 25.63 -37.63 24.19
N PRO A 8 24.45 -37.18 23.71
CA PRO A 8 24.16 -35.76 23.57
C PRO A 8 24.07 -35.12 24.96
N ARG A 9 24.68 -33.95 25.14
CA ARG A 9 24.57 -33.18 26.38
C ARG A 9 23.11 -32.74 26.54
N ALA A 10 22.50 -32.99 27.69
CA ALA A 10 21.14 -32.55 27.99
C ALA A 10 21.06 -31.01 27.86
N VAL A 11 20.22 -30.51 26.96
CA VAL A 11 20.10 -29.06 26.69
C VAL A 11 18.85 -28.47 27.37
N PHE A 12 17.72 -29.19 27.33
CA PHE A 12 16.43 -28.71 27.83
C PHE A 12 15.87 -29.57 28.96
N PHE A 13 15.93 -30.91 28.82
CA PHE A 13 15.32 -31.83 29.78
C PHE A 13 16.31 -32.85 30.34
N ASN A 14 16.12 -33.21 31.61
CA ASN A 14 16.94 -34.21 32.29
C ASN A 14 16.65 -35.64 31.76
N ASP A 15 15.47 -35.84 31.17
CA ASP A 15 15.12 -37.07 30.45
C ASP A 15 15.67 -37.01 29.02
N LYS A 16 16.58 -37.94 28.69
CA LYS A 16 17.26 -38.04 27.39
C LYS A 16 16.29 -38.25 26.23
N THR A 17 15.21 -38.97 26.46
CA THR A 17 14.18 -39.27 25.45
C THR A 17 13.41 -37.99 25.10
N LEU A 18 13.05 -37.21 26.11
CA LEU A 18 12.37 -35.92 25.92
C LEU A 18 13.32 -34.89 25.30
N ASP A 19 14.59 -34.89 25.66
CA ASP A 19 15.58 -33.96 25.08
C ASP A 19 15.83 -34.27 23.58
N THR A 20 15.85 -35.55 23.21
CA THR A 20 15.98 -35.98 21.80
C THR A 20 14.73 -35.60 20.99
N LEU A 21 13.53 -35.81 21.55
CA LEU A 21 12.29 -35.37 20.92
C LEU A 21 12.23 -33.84 20.80
N ALA A 22 12.67 -33.12 21.83
CA ALA A 22 12.75 -31.66 21.82
C ALA A 22 13.70 -31.17 20.72
N ILE A 23 14.88 -31.78 20.56
CA ILE A 23 15.81 -31.45 19.47
C ILE A 23 15.21 -31.84 18.11
N TYR A 24 14.44 -32.93 18.01
CA TYR A 24 13.81 -33.34 16.76
C TYR A 24 12.66 -32.40 16.30
N PHE A 25 11.93 -31.81 17.25
CA PHE A 25 10.81 -30.91 16.97
C PHE A 25 11.20 -29.43 16.99
N LEU A 26 12.13 -29.02 17.85
CA LEU A 26 12.55 -27.63 18.08
C LEU A 26 13.97 -27.34 17.61
N GLY A 27 14.77 -28.36 17.29
CA GLY A 27 16.09 -28.18 16.68
C GLY A 27 16.01 -27.59 15.29
N ASP A 28 17.17 -27.22 14.76
CA ASP A 28 17.33 -26.33 13.61
C ASP A 28 16.30 -26.61 12.48
N MET A 29 15.49 -25.59 12.19
CA MET A 29 14.29 -25.68 11.34
C MET A 29 14.61 -25.79 9.84
N HIS A 30 15.88 -25.96 9.49
CA HIS A 30 16.36 -26.07 8.11
C HIS A 30 16.07 -27.45 7.47
N ARG A 31 14.89 -28.03 7.76
CA ARG A 31 14.38 -29.18 7.01
C ARG A 31 13.97 -28.69 5.62
N PHE A 32 14.81 -28.95 4.62
CA PHE A 32 14.44 -28.81 3.21
C PHE A 32 13.23 -29.70 2.92
N ARG A 33 12.03 -29.12 2.92
CA ARG A 33 10.80 -29.80 2.52
C ARG A 33 10.78 -29.80 1.00
N GLU A 34 10.95 -30.98 0.40
CA GLU A 34 10.85 -31.17 -1.06
C GLU A 34 9.45 -30.82 -1.59
N ASN A 35 8.44 -30.90 -0.73
CA ASN A 35 7.06 -30.59 -1.05
C ASN A 35 6.48 -29.62 -0.01
N ILE A 36 6.30 -28.35 -0.40
CA ILE A 36 5.57 -27.36 0.40
C ILE A 36 4.07 -27.64 0.26
N VAL A 37 3.51 -28.31 1.26
CA VAL A 37 2.06 -28.50 1.40
C VAL A 37 1.54 -27.38 2.27
N ILE A 38 0.92 -26.38 1.64
CA ILE A 38 0.31 -25.25 2.34
C ILE A 38 -1.07 -25.71 2.85
N PRO A 39 -1.34 -25.68 4.17
CA PRO A 39 -2.63 -26.07 4.71
C PRO A 39 -3.73 -25.15 4.15
N ARG A 40 -4.72 -25.74 3.47
CA ARG A 40 -5.83 -25.03 2.81
C ARG A 40 -6.93 -24.68 3.82
N SER A 41 -6.58 -23.96 4.90
CA SER A 41 -7.57 -23.61 5.94
C SER A 41 -8.58 -22.57 5.47
N MET A 42 -8.18 -21.66 4.57
CA MET A 42 -9.01 -20.59 4.03
C MET A 42 -8.92 -20.56 2.50
N GLY A 43 -9.57 -21.52 1.85
CA GLY A 43 -9.74 -21.52 0.39
C GLY A 43 -8.58 -22.10 -0.43
N PRO A 44 -8.74 -22.14 -1.76
CA PRO A 44 -7.75 -22.73 -2.64
C PRO A 44 -6.50 -21.84 -2.76
N VAL A 45 -5.40 -22.27 -2.14
CA VAL A 45 -4.09 -21.62 -2.31
C VAL A 45 -3.54 -21.96 -3.71
N TYR A 46 -3.37 -20.95 -4.55
CA TYR A 46 -2.68 -21.04 -5.84
C TYR A 46 -1.25 -20.54 -5.67
N ILE A 47 -0.26 -21.32 -6.11
CA ILE A 47 1.14 -20.92 -6.04
C ILE A 47 1.38 -19.91 -7.16
N LYS A 48 1.28 -18.62 -6.79
CA LYS A 48 1.57 -17.49 -7.69
C LYS A 48 3.01 -17.55 -8.19
N THR A 49 3.22 -17.17 -9.44
CA THR A 49 4.57 -17.04 -10.01
C THR A 49 5.32 -15.89 -9.33
N ASN A 50 6.64 -15.81 -9.52
CA ASN A 50 7.43 -14.75 -8.89
C ASN A 50 7.05 -13.36 -9.42
N GLU A 51 6.62 -13.28 -10.66
CA GLU A 51 6.13 -12.07 -11.32
C GLU A 51 4.81 -11.61 -10.72
N GLU A 52 3.85 -12.54 -10.54
CA GLU A 52 2.56 -12.26 -9.90
C GLU A 52 2.74 -11.73 -8.48
N LYS A 53 3.65 -12.35 -7.70
CA LYS A 53 3.97 -11.90 -6.33
C LYS A 53 4.56 -10.50 -6.30
N MET A 54 5.48 -10.19 -7.22
CA MET A 54 6.09 -8.86 -7.30
C MET A 54 5.05 -7.79 -7.65
N VAL A 55 4.14 -8.11 -8.57
CA VAL A 55 3.04 -7.21 -8.95
C VAL A 55 2.08 -7.01 -7.78
N GLU A 56 1.65 -8.07 -7.12
CA GLU A 56 0.77 -8.00 -5.94
C GLU A 56 1.38 -7.15 -4.82
N ALA A 57 2.66 -7.37 -4.51
CA ALA A 57 3.39 -6.56 -3.53
C ALA A 57 3.45 -5.07 -3.91
N ALA A 58 3.54 -4.75 -5.20
CA ALA A 58 3.51 -3.37 -5.67
C ALA A 58 2.12 -2.74 -5.48
N PHE A 59 1.03 -3.46 -5.76
CA PHE A 59 -0.34 -2.97 -5.60
C PHE A 59 -0.76 -2.82 -4.13
N GLU A 60 -0.28 -3.70 -3.26
CA GLU A 60 -0.48 -3.59 -1.82
C GLU A 60 0.40 -2.52 -1.17
N SER A 61 1.44 -2.05 -1.87
CA SER A 61 2.33 -1.06 -1.31
C SER A 61 1.59 0.24 -0.95
N ARG A 62 1.86 0.74 0.25
CA ARG A 62 1.32 2.00 0.76
C ARG A 62 1.60 3.18 -0.17
N ALA A 63 2.80 3.21 -0.77
CA ALA A 63 3.20 4.25 -1.71
C ALA A 63 2.29 4.26 -2.94
N PHE A 64 1.97 3.07 -3.47
CA PHE A 64 1.09 2.95 -4.64
C PHE A 64 -0.36 3.33 -4.31
N LYS A 65 -0.96 2.80 -3.23
CA LYS A 65 -2.32 3.18 -2.77
C LYS A 65 -2.42 4.69 -2.54
N THR A 66 -1.45 5.28 -1.85
CA THR A 66 -1.42 6.72 -1.55
C THR A 66 -1.24 7.56 -2.81
N GLY A 67 -0.36 7.14 -3.73
CA GLY A 67 -0.16 7.79 -5.02
C GLY A 67 -1.41 7.78 -5.89
N MET A 68 -2.11 6.65 -5.94
CA MET A 68 -3.39 6.53 -6.67
C MET A 68 -4.44 7.49 -6.09
N SER A 69 -4.59 7.52 -4.77
CA SER A 69 -5.51 8.46 -4.08
C SER A 69 -5.18 9.92 -4.38
N CYS A 70 -3.89 10.29 -4.42
CA CYS A 70 -3.44 11.63 -4.80
C CYS A 70 -3.90 12.01 -6.21
N VAL A 71 -3.68 11.12 -7.18
CA VAL A 71 -4.04 11.35 -8.59
C VAL A 71 -5.56 11.47 -8.75
N LEU A 72 -6.32 10.58 -8.11
CA LEU A 72 -7.78 10.63 -8.13
C LEU A 72 -8.32 11.90 -7.47
N GLY A 73 -7.80 12.27 -6.30
CA GLY A 73 -8.14 13.51 -5.61
C GLY A 73 -7.81 14.75 -6.43
N TYR A 74 -6.64 14.77 -7.09
CA TYR A 74 -6.25 15.85 -7.99
C TYR A 74 -7.21 16.00 -9.17
N GLY A 75 -7.55 14.89 -9.84
CA GLY A 75 -8.49 14.89 -10.95
C GLY A 75 -9.89 15.34 -10.55
N PHE A 76 -10.39 14.84 -9.42
CA PHE A 76 -11.68 15.26 -8.87
C PHE A 76 -11.70 16.75 -8.51
N GLY A 77 -10.66 17.24 -7.82
CA GLY A 77 -10.53 18.66 -7.48
C GLY A 77 -10.41 19.56 -8.70
N ALA A 78 -9.73 19.09 -9.76
CA ALA A 78 -9.66 19.83 -11.01
C ALA A 78 -11.04 19.97 -11.68
N ALA A 79 -11.82 18.89 -11.72
CA ALA A 79 -13.19 18.93 -12.24
C ALA A 79 -14.05 19.92 -11.43
N VAL A 80 -14.05 19.79 -10.10
CA VAL A 80 -14.79 20.69 -9.20
C VAL A 80 -14.37 22.15 -9.38
N GLY A 81 -13.07 22.43 -9.49
CA GLY A 81 -12.56 23.79 -9.71
C GLY A 81 -12.95 24.38 -11.06
N LEU A 82 -12.98 23.55 -12.12
CA LEU A 82 -13.41 23.97 -13.45
C LEU A 82 -14.92 24.27 -13.48
N PHE A 83 -15.74 23.41 -12.86
CA PHE A 83 -17.18 23.63 -12.71
C PHE A 83 -17.48 24.87 -11.87
N SER A 84 -16.79 25.05 -10.74
CA SER A 84 -16.98 26.22 -9.87
C SER A 84 -16.63 27.53 -10.59
N SER A 85 -15.60 27.53 -11.43
CA SER A 85 -15.22 28.70 -12.23
C SER A 85 -16.21 28.98 -13.37
N SER A 86 -16.99 27.99 -13.80
CA SER A 86 -18.00 28.13 -14.85
C SER A 86 -19.33 28.70 -14.36
N VAL A 87 -19.69 28.53 -13.07
CA VAL A 87 -21.05 28.86 -12.58
C VAL A 87 -21.20 30.27 -12.02
N SER A 88 -20.11 30.96 -11.65
CA SER A 88 -20.10 32.42 -11.39
C SER A 88 -18.66 32.93 -11.20
N PRO A 89 -18.07 33.62 -12.18
CA PRO A 89 -16.87 34.42 -11.91
C PRO A 89 -17.31 35.59 -11.04
N MET A 90 -17.07 35.53 -9.73
CA MET A 90 -17.36 36.65 -8.84
C MET A 90 -16.49 37.84 -9.26
N PRO A 91 -17.05 38.96 -9.74
CA PRO A 91 -16.26 40.13 -10.06
C PRO A 91 -15.76 40.73 -8.74
N VAL A 92 -14.45 40.86 -8.62
CA VAL A 92 -13.85 41.67 -7.55
C VAL A 92 -14.43 43.09 -7.65
N PRO A 93 -14.97 43.67 -6.55
CA PRO A 93 -15.60 44.99 -6.60
C PRO A 93 -14.53 46.03 -6.97
N GLY A 94 -14.71 46.68 -8.12
CA GLY A 94 -13.80 47.68 -8.66
C GLY A 94 -12.95 47.24 -9.86
N GLN A 95 -12.98 45.97 -10.26
CA GLN A 95 -12.53 45.58 -11.59
C GLN A 95 -13.72 45.56 -12.53
N GLU A 96 -13.73 46.54 -13.43
CA GLU A 96 -14.57 46.54 -14.61
C GLU A 96 -14.47 45.15 -15.24
N MET A 97 -15.62 44.58 -15.65
CA MET A 97 -15.71 43.41 -16.51
C MET A 97 -15.12 43.79 -17.89
N LYS A 98 -13.84 44.18 -17.92
CA LYS A 98 -13.05 44.19 -19.12
C LYS A 98 -13.15 42.75 -19.57
N GLN A 99 -13.68 42.53 -20.77
CA GLN A 99 -13.56 41.24 -21.44
C GLN A 99 -12.08 40.88 -21.44
N SER A 100 -11.62 40.22 -20.38
CA SER A 100 -10.28 39.69 -20.29
C SER A 100 -10.22 38.76 -21.48
N SER A 101 -9.25 39.00 -22.36
CA SER A 101 -9.03 38.18 -23.55
C SER A 101 -9.15 36.71 -23.14
N ALA A 102 -9.66 35.83 -23.99
CA ALA A 102 -9.86 34.41 -23.64
C ALA A 102 -8.63 33.76 -22.96
N ARG A 103 -7.42 34.26 -23.24
CA ARG A 103 -6.17 33.85 -22.58
C ARG A 103 -6.08 34.19 -21.10
N GLU A 104 -6.64 35.31 -20.68
CA GLU A 104 -6.60 35.80 -19.31
C GLU A 104 -7.63 35.05 -18.46
N ILE A 105 -8.83 34.84 -18.99
CA ILE A 105 -9.85 33.95 -18.39
C ILE A 105 -9.29 32.54 -18.22
N LEU A 106 -8.66 31.97 -19.26
CA LEU A 106 -8.04 30.65 -19.15
C LEU A 106 -6.89 30.61 -18.12
N ARG A 107 -6.17 31.72 -17.92
CA ARG A 107 -5.09 31.81 -16.94
C ARG A 107 -5.64 31.85 -15.51
N GLU A 108 -6.72 32.58 -15.29
CA GLU A 108 -7.42 32.64 -14.00
C GLU A 108 -8.08 31.31 -13.67
N MET A 109 -8.83 30.73 -14.62
CA MET A 109 -9.43 29.40 -14.49
C MET A 109 -8.38 28.32 -14.20
N LYS A 110 -7.21 28.40 -14.85
CA LYS A 110 -6.10 27.48 -14.55
C LYS A 110 -5.61 27.66 -13.12
N GLY A 111 -5.45 28.89 -12.65
CA GLY A 111 -5.03 29.19 -11.28
C GLY A 111 -5.99 28.62 -10.24
N THR A 112 -7.28 28.86 -10.41
CA THR A 112 -8.33 28.36 -9.51
C THR A 112 -8.41 26.83 -9.56
N THR A 113 -8.53 26.24 -10.76
CA THR A 113 -8.58 24.78 -10.94
C THR A 113 -7.37 24.07 -10.34
N LEU A 114 -6.15 24.59 -10.52
CA LEU A 114 -4.95 24.01 -9.92
C LEU A 114 -4.95 24.10 -8.39
N SER A 115 -5.48 25.18 -7.82
CA SER A 115 -5.61 25.32 -6.37
C SER A 115 -6.56 24.26 -5.81
N TYR A 116 -7.76 24.10 -6.39
CA TYR A 116 -8.70 23.05 -5.99
C TYR A 116 -8.09 21.65 -6.14
N ALA A 117 -7.43 21.37 -7.27
CA ALA A 117 -6.79 20.08 -7.52
C ALA A 117 -5.74 19.72 -6.44
N LYS A 118 -4.87 20.67 -6.07
CA LYS A 118 -3.86 20.44 -5.01
C LYS A 118 -4.48 20.18 -3.64
N ASN A 119 -5.53 20.91 -3.28
CA ASN A 119 -6.21 20.74 -2.01
C ASN A 119 -6.89 19.37 -1.91
N PHE A 120 -7.62 18.94 -2.95
CA PHE A 120 -8.25 17.62 -2.96
C PHE A 120 -7.24 16.48 -3.06
N ALA A 121 -6.11 16.68 -3.76
CA ALA A 121 -5.00 15.73 -3.76
C ALA A 121 -4.44 15.55 -2.33
N LEU A 122 -4.23 16.64 -1.59
CA LEU A 122 -3.75 16.59 -0.20
C LEU A 122 -4.73 15.81 0.69
N VAL A 123 -6.03 16.12 0.61
CA VAL A 123 -7.06 15.40 1.38
C VAL A 123 -7.04 13.90 1.06
N GLY A 124 -6.98 13.54 -0.23
CA GLY A 124 -6.86 12.15 -0.67
C GLY A 124 -5.61 11.45 -0.14
N THR A 125 -4.46 12.14 -0.15
CA THR A 125 -3.20 11.58 0.40
C THR A 125 -3.27 11.36 1.90
N VAL A 126 -3.85 12.29 2.66
CA VAL A 126 -3.98 12.16 4.12
C VAL A 126 -4.92 11.02 4.47
N PHE A 127 -6.06 10.91 3.78
CA PHE A 127 -7.01 9.80 3.99
C PHE A 127 -6.35 8.45 3.74
N ALA A 128 -5.72 8.26 2.58
CA ALA A 128 -5.03 7.02 2.26
C ALA A 128 -3.84 6.74 3.18
N ALA A 129 -3.11 7.77 3.62
CA ALA A 129 -2.00 7.62 4.54
C ALA A 129 -2.46 7.16 5.93
N VAL A 130 -3.59 7.66 6.43
CA VAL A 130 -4.16 7.25 7.72
C VAL A 130 -4.62 5.79 7.64
N GLU A 131 -5.42 5.44 6.64
CA GLU A 131 -5.87 4.05 6.42
C GLU A 131 -4.68 3.09 6.34
N CYS A 132 -3.66 3.42 5.54
CA CYS A 132 -2.46 2.59 5.40
C CYS A 132 -1.56 2.57 6.66
N THR A 133 -1.75 3.47 7.63
CA THR A 133 -1.02 3.41 8.92
C THR A 133 -1.76 2.54 9.94
N ILE A 134 -3.08 2.39 9.78
CA ILE A 134 -3.90 1.54 10.62
C ILE A 134 -3.87 0.07 10.13
N GLU A 135 -3.75 -0.14 8.82
CA GLU A 135 -3.67 -1.48 8.19
C GLU A 135 -2.29 -2.15 8.34
N SER A 136 -1.23 -1.37 8.53
CA SER A 136 0.18 -1.84 8.59
C SER A 136 0.59 -2.48 9.91
#